data_AF-A0A366DA03-F1
#
_entry.id   AF-A0A366DA03-F1
#
_cell.length_a   1.000
_cell.length_b   1.000
_cell.length_c   1.000
_cell.angle_alpha   90.00
_cell.angle_beta   90.00
_cell.angle_gamma   90.00
#
_symmetry.space_group_name_H-M   'P 1'
#
loop_
_entity.id
_entity.type
_entity.pdbx_description
1 polymer ?
#
loop_
_entity_poly.entity_id
_entity_poly.type
_entity_poly.pdbx_seq_one_letter_code
_entity_poly.pdbx_strand_id
1 'polypeptide(L)'
;MADQTDAETAFRIWINAARGRRLQNKGAVIKNGPKVIKTVELSHYGSPDDGVVRKRELRFRANDTSANQAIDFDDDTSDKNTWFCENDEIETLLAFLHSDVPRTGRYQVVDVDSPGAALLGLLKTTDVDPQHLVDALMQHSDLEKIVHLLTSSERGMTAAQSAILEDRRKLVARLRELVDNARSTETDVQRLIGSAYWIFGGRYMGVASRRALTMLDETDIPLLGADGTLHIVELKGPSIKGLIKSYRNHWIVGSAVHEATAQAMSYLRSMDEQGVVMSGTFRTELGQHYDMSRVFATVVIGHSDHYRPAEAERDVVARTLRQYTAGLSRIGVITYDQLVGSAERSVNFDREATRTRASAHDINL
;
A
#
# COMPACT_ATOMS: atom_id res chain seq x y z
N MET A 1 55.64 13.00 16.59
CA MET A 1 55.40 11.55 16.49
C MET A 1 53.90 11.41 16.26
N ALA A 2 53.42 11.60 15.04
CA ALA A 2 53.37 10.57 13.99
C ALA A 2 52.62 9.32 14.46
N ASP A 3 51.29 9.41 14.36
CA ASP A 3 50.41 8.48 13.66
C ASP A 3 50.72 6.99 13.79
N GLN A 4 49.90 6.32 14.60
CA GLN A 4 49.71 4.86 14.58
C GLN A 4 48.21 4.56 14.50
N THR A 5 47.71 4.71 13.27
CA THR A 5 46.76 3.81 12.61
C THR A 5 45.41 3.59 13.31
N ASP A 6 44.44 4.41 12.89
CA ASP A 6 43.07 4.00 12.53
C ASP A 6 43.11 2.75 11.63
N ALA A 7 43.44 1.60 12.23
CA ALA A 7 43.28 0.30 11.61
C ALA A 7 41.78 -0.02 11.63
N GLU A 8 41.09 0.58 10.68
CA GLU A 8 40.00 -0.01 9.94
C GLU A 8 38.88 -0.61 10.78
N THR A 9 37.83 0.18 10.96
CA THR A 9 36.44 -0.29 10.81
C THR A 9 36.24 -0.80 9.37
N ALA A 10 37.09 -1.71 8.88
CA ALA A 10 36.97 -2.29 7.56
C ALA A 10 35.64 -3.04 7.50
N PHE A 11 34.91 -2.77 6.44
CA PHE A 11 33.66 -3.45 6.12
C PHE A 11 33.91 -4.97 5.97
N ARG A 12 33.59 -5.73 7.03
CA ARG A 12 33.82 -7.18 7.07
C ARG A 12 32.67 -7.93 6.43
N ILE A 13 32.92 -8.46 5.25
CA ILE A 13 32.02 -9.37 4.53
C ILE A 13 32.57 -10.79 4.63
N TRP A 14 31.68 -11.78 4.78
CA TRP A 14 32.04 -13.18 4.60
C TRP A 14 31.11 -13.86 3.59
N ILE A 15 31.64 -14.88 2.92
CA ILE A 15 30.89 -15.75 2.03
C ILE A 15 31.06 -17.18 2.54
N ASN A 16 29.95 -17.84 2.82
CA ASN A 16 29.93 -19.25 3.20
C ASN A 16 29.58 -20.10 1.97
N ALA A 17 30.31 -21.20 1.82
CA ALA A 17 30.03 -22.19 0.79
C ALA A 17 28.62 -22.81 0.94
N ALA A 18 28.12 -23.38 -0.16
CA ALA A 18 26.85 -24.09 -0.20
C ALA A 18 26.83 -25.21 0.84
N ARG A 19 25.69 -25.38 1.53
CA ARG A 19 25.50 -26.44 2.52
C ARG A 19 24.04 -26.90 2.52
N GLY A 20 23.81 -28.16 2.12
CA GLY A 20 22.47 -28.73 2.00
C GLY A 20 21.61 -27.97 0.97
N ARG A 21 20.38 -27.59 1.34
CA ARG A 21 19.47 -26.80 0.49
C ARG A 21 19.86 -25.33 0.34
N ARG A 22 20.94 -24.87 1.00
CA ARG A 22 21.43 -23.50 0.92
C ARG A 22 22.53 -23.43 -0.13
N LEU A 23 22.21 -22.79 -1.26
CA LEU A 23 23.09 -22.68 -2.44
C LEU A 23 24.19 -21.64 -2.24
N GLN A 24 23.88 -20.54 -1.57
CA GLN A 24 24.85 -19.48 -1.29
C GLN A 24 24.46 -18.76 0.00
N ASN A 25 25.45 -18.33 0.76
CA ASN A 25 25.25 -17.45 1.89
C ASN A 25 26.37 -16.41 1.94
N LYS A 26 25.99 -15.13 2.05
CA LYS A 26 26.90 -14.02 2.28
C LYS A 26 26.38 -13.21 3.46
N GLY A 27 27.28 -12.65 4.25
CA GLY A 27 26.90 -11.74 5.33
C GLY A 27 27.91 -10.63 5.54
N ALA A 28 27.49 -9.61 6.28
CA ALA A 28 28.34 -8.50 6.69
C ALA A 28 28.09 -8.12 8.15
N VAL A 29 29.14 -7.58 8.77
CA VAL A 29 29.04 -6.93 10.08
C VAL A 29 28.56 -5.50 9.84
N ILE A 30 27.39 -5.16 10.40
CA ILE A 30 26.81 -3.81 10.31
C ILE A 30 27.31 -2.94 11.45
N LYS A 31 27.40 -3.51 12.66
CA LYS A 31 27.99 -2.84 13.83
C LYS A 31 28.83 -3.83 14.61
N ASN A 32 30.05 -3.44 14.95
CA ASN A 32 30.92 -4.21 15.83
C ASN A 32 31.12 -3.46 17.15
N GLY A 33 30.12 -3.54 18.04
CA GLY A 33 30.16 -2.85 19.32
C GLY A 33 30.75 -3.72 20.45
N PRO A 34 31.21 -3.10 21.55
CA PRO A 34 31.83 -3.83 22.67
C PRO A 34 30.87 -4.78 23.40
N LYS A 35 29.55 -4.53 23.35
CA LYS A 35 28.51 -5.35 23.99
C LYS A 35 27.61 -6.11 23.01
N VAL A 36 27.50 -5.62 21.77
CA VAL A 36 26.59 -6.17 20.77
C VAL A 36 27.24 -6.10 19.40
N ILE A 37 27.20 -7.21 18.68
CA ILE A 37 27.54 -7.27 17.26
C ILE A 37 26.24 -7.41 16.46
N LYS A 38 26.02 -6.47 15.52
CA LYS A 38 24.90 -6.50 14.58
C LYS A 38 25.39 -7.03 13.24
N THR A 39 24.67 -8.00 12.68
CA THR A 39 25.01 -8.63 11.40
C THR A 39 23.79 -8.73 10.49
N VAL A 40 24.06 -8.75 9.19
CA VAL A 40 23.09 -9.06 8.15
C VAL A 40 23.56 -10.26 7.34
N GLU A 41 22.64 -11.16 6.99
CA GLU A 41 22.90 -12.39 6.24
C GLU A 41 21.89 -12.49 5.07
N LEU A 42 22.39 -12.66 3.85
CA LEU A 42 21.60 -12.97 2.66
C LEU A 42 21.82 -14.42 2.26
N SER A 43 20.77 -15.23 2.37
CA SER A 43 20.80 -16.66 2.05
C SER A 43 19.94 -16.98 0.82
N HIS A 44 20.51 -17.79 -0.08
CA HIS A 44 19.84 -18.36 -1.24
C HIS A 44 19.58 -19.85 -0.99
N TYR A 45 18.33 -20.26 -1.08
CA TYR A 45 17.91 -21.66 -0.93
C TYR A 45 17.34 -22.19 -2.24
N GLY A 46 17.65 -23.44 -2.57
CA GLY A 46 17.26 -24.05 -3.84
C GLY A 46 17.68 -25.51 -3.94
N SER A 47 17.55 -26.09 -5.12
CA SER A 47 18.08 -27.44 -5.37
C SER A 47 19.55 -27.34 -5.78
N PRO A 48 20.47 -28.07 -5.12
CA PRO A 48 21.87 -28.10 -5.54
C PRO A 48 22.06 -28.65 -6.95
N ASP A 49 21.11 -29.48 -7.42
CA ASP A 49 21.21 -30.22 -8.68
C ASP A 49 20.92 -29.34 -9.91
N ASP A 50 20.03 -28.35 -9.79
CA ASP A 50 19.64 -27.46 -10.88
C ASP A 50 20.16 -26.02 -10.70
N GLY A 51 20.72 -25.70 -9.52
CA GLY A 51 21.18 -24.35 -9.17
C GLY A 51 20.06 -23.31 -9.07
N VAL A 52 18.79 -23.72 -9.16
CA VAL A 52 17.64 -22.82 -9.16
C VAL A 52 17.35 -22.37 -7.74
N VAL A 53 17.48 -21.07 -7.51
CA VAL A 53 17.07 -20.42 -6.27
C VAL A 53 15.55 -20.40 -6.18
N ARG A 54 15.00 -21.02 -5.14
CA ARG A 54 13.55 -21.09 -4.86
C ARG A 54 13.12 -20.17 -3.72
N LYS A 55 14.04 -19.81 -2.83
CA LYS A 55 13.79 -18.87 -1.73
C LYS A 55 15.02 -18.01 -1.48
N ARG A 56 14.79 -16.71 -1.25
CA ARG A 56 15.80 -15.75 -0.79
C ARG A 56 15.38 -15.24 0.58
N GLU A 57 16.32 -15.08 1.48
CA GLU A 57 16.07 -14.64 2.85
C GLU A 57 17.14 -13.65 3.27
N LEU A 58 16.71 -12.43 3.63
CA LEU A 58 17.53 -11.43 4.30
C LEU A 58 17.23 -11.50 5.79
N ARG A 59 18.25 -11.80 6.60
CA ARG A 59 18.10 -11.94 8.04
C ARG A 59 19.02 -10.98 8.76
N PHE A 60 18.45 -10.29 9.74
CA PHE A 60 19.17 -9.41 10.63
C PHE A 60 19.35 -10.08 12.00
N ARG A 61 20.52 -9.93 12.62
CA ARG A 61 20.81 -10.51 13.95
C ARG A 61 21.59 -9.55 14.82
N ALA A 62 21.22 -9.48 16.09
CA ALA A 62 22.02 -8.89 17.15
C ALA A 62 22.52 -10.02 18.05
N ASN A 63 23.83 -10.12 18.22
CA ASN A 63 24.44 -11.10 19.14
C ASN A 63 25.09 -10.34 20.29
N ASP A 64 24.76 -10.71 21.52
CA ASP A 64 25.43 -10.21 22.72
C ASP A 64 26.86 -10.79 22.77
N THR A 65 27.85 -9.92 22.99
CA THR A 65 29.26 -10.31 23.12
C THR A 65 29.67 -10.48 24.58
N SER A 66 28.82 -10.14 25.54
CA SER A 66 29.05 -10.35 26.96
C SER A 66 28.69 -11.80 27.31
N ALA A 67 29.70 -12.65 27.35
CA ALA A 67 29.52 -14.01 27.83
C ALA A 67 29.03 -13.98 29.29
N ASN A 68 27.93 -14.70 29.54
CA ASN A 68 27.46 -15.23 30.84
C ASN A 68 26.24 -14.56 31.50
N GLN A 69 25.09 -14.51 30.79
CA GLN A 69 23.79 -14.39 31.48
C GLN A 69 22.73 -15.31 30.88
N ALA A 70 22.01 -16.01 31.78
CA ALA A 70 20.89 -16.87 31.46
C ALA A 70 19.72 -16.06 30.88
N ILE A 71 19.03 -16.64 29.90
CA ILE A 71 17.88 -16.02 29.23
C ILE A 71 16.71 -15.96 30.21
N ASP A 72 16.33 -14.75 30.61
CA ASP A 72 15.10 -14.45 31.31
C ASP A 72 13.96 -14.28 30.29
N PHE A 73 12.87 -15.03 30.47
CA PHE A 73 11.74 -15.09 29.55
C PHE A 73 10.55 -14.22 30.00
N ASP A 74 10.64 -13.52 31.15
CA ASP A 74 9.53 -12.74 31.74
C ASP A 74 9.78 -11.21 31.78
N ASP A 75 10.79 -10.69 31.08
CA ASP A 75 11.07 -9.25 31.03
C ASP A 75 10.53 -8.57 29.75
N ASP A 76 9.35 -7.97 29.88
CA ASP A 76 8.62 -7.20 28.85
C ASP A 76 9.26 -5.83 28.51
N THR A 77 10.49 -5.56 28.98
CA THR A 77 11.23 -4.33 28.65
C THR A 77 12.29 -4.49 27.55
N SER A 78 12.27 -5.59 26.80
CA SER A 78 13.24 -5.78 25.71
C SER A 78 12.63 -6.41 24.45
N ASP A 79 12.33 -5.56 23.47
CA ASP A 79 12.13 -5.90 22.05
C ASP A 79 13.44 -6.49 21.46
N LYS A 80 13.95 -7.61 22.00
CA LYS A 80 15.21 -8.26 21.57
C LYS A 80 15.17 -8.78 20.14
N ASN A 81 14.01 -8.73 19.48
CA ASN A 81 13.85 -9.08 18.06
C ASN A 81 13.79 -7.87 17.12
N THR A 82 13.86 -6.65 17.64
CA THR A 82 13.79 -5.42 16.85
C THR A 82 15.08 -4.63 17.02
N TRP A 83 15.77 -4.34 15.92
CA TRP A 83 16.85 -3.36 15.92
C TRP A 83 16.76 -2.45 14.71
N PHE A 84 17.24 -1.23 14.90
CA PHE A 84 17.29 -0.17 13.90
C PHE A 84 18.76 0.16 13.55
N CYS A 85 18.96 0.63 12.32
CA CYS A 85 20.24 1.16 11.84
C CYS A 85 20.26 2.68 12.07
N GLU A 86 21.40 3.22 12.47
CA GLU A 86 21.61 4.66 12.63
C GLU A 86 22.86 5.10 11.85
N ASN A 87 22.82 6.28 11.24
CA ASN A 87 23.99 6.94 10.66
C ASN A 87 24.78 6.04 9.69
N ASP A 88 26.06 5.76 9.99
CA ASP A 88 26.98 4.93 9.22
C ASP A 88 26.55 3.44 9.13
N GLU A 89 25.72 2.96 10.06
CA GLU A 89 25.11 1.63 9.99
C GLU A 89 24.19 1.51 8.75
N ILE A 90 23.54 2.61 8.35
CA ILE A 90 22.67 2.68 7.16
C ILE A 90 23.52 2.57 5.90
N GLU A 91 24.59 3.35 5.81
CA GLU A 91 25.51 3.34 4.65
C GLU A 91 26.17 1.97 4.47
N THR A 92 26.55 1.34 5.58
CA THR A 92 27.13 -0.01 5.62
C THR A 92 26.16 -1.08 5.14
N LEU A 93 24.89 -1.01 5.55
CA LEU A 93 23.84 -1.90 5.08
C LEU A 93 23.57 -1.72 3.57
N LEU A 94 23.53 -0.48 3.10
CA LEU A 94 23.34 -0.18 1.68
C LEU A 94 24.50 -0.76 0.85
N ALA A 95 25.75 -0.54 1.25
CA ALA A 95 26.92 -1.10 0.59
C ALA A 95 26.86 -2.63 0.50
N PHE A 96 26.41 -3.31 1.57
CA PHE A 96 26.20 -4.76 1.56
C PHE A 96 25.18 -5.20 0.50
N LEU A 97 24.00 -4.58 0.50
CA LEU A 97 22.93 -4.93 -0.42
C LEU A 97 23.35 -4.68 -1.88
N HIS A 98 24.04 -3.58 -2.16
CA HIS A 98 24.51 -3.24 -3.51
C HIS A 98 25.48 -4.28 -4.10
N SER A 99 26.17 -5.06 -3.28
CA SER A 99 27.16 -6.03 -3.75
C SER A 99 26.58 -7.30 -4.41
N ASP A 100 25.30 -7.63 -4.18
CA ASP A 100 24.65 -8.88 -4.64
C ASP A 100 23.32 -8.65 -5.42
N VAL A 101 22.93 -7.40 -5.70
CA VAL A 101 21.83 -7.13 -6.64
C VAL A 101 22.39 -7.22 -8.08
N PRO A 102 22.01 -8.24 -8.87
CA PRO A 102 22.81 -8.76 -9.99
C PRO A 102 22.77 -7.92 -11.29
N ARG A 103 22.35 -6.66 -11.23
CA ARG A 103 22.56 -5.73 -12.35
C ARG A 103 23.17 -4.45 -11.83
N THR A 104 24.30 -4.06 -12.39
CA THR A 104 24.83 -2.72 -12.20
C THR A 104 23.83 -1.73 -12.79
N GLY A 105 23.34 -0.82 -11.94
CA GLY A 105 22.36 0.20 -12.30
C GLY A 105 22.02 1.02 -11.06
N ARG A 106 21.59 2.27 -11.24
CA ARG A 106 20.97 3.03 -10.15
C ARG A 106 19.59 2.41 -9.90
N TYR A 107 19.44 1.79 -8.75
CA TYR A 107 18.13 1.39 -8.26
C TYR A 107 17.58 2.57 -7.48
N GLN A 108 16.49 3.13 -7.99
CA GLN A 108 15.67 4.04 -7.22
C GLN A 108 14.50 3.22 -6.68
N VAL A 109 14.35 3.18 -5.36
CA VAL A 109 13.09 2.75 -4.76
C VAL A 109 12.12 3.88 -5.05
N VAL A 110 11.27 3.64 -6.04
CA VAL A 110 10.27 4.59 -6.48
C VAL A 110 9.00 4.21 -5.74
N ASP A 111 8.56 5.09 -4.86
CA ASP A 111 7.24 4.95 -4.24
C ASP A 111 6.20 4.78 -5.37
N VAL A 112 5.29 3.83 -5.22
CA VAL A 112 4.25 3.55 -6.21
C VAL A 112 3.37 4.78 -6.48
N ASP A 113 3.31 5.69 -5.51
CA ASP A 113 2.57 6.94 -5.59
C ASP A 113 3.46 8.12 -6.04
N SER A 114 4.75 7.90 -6.33
CA SER A 114 5.66 8.95 -6.80
C SER A 114 5.59 9.19 -8.31
N PRO A 115 5.97 10.39 -8.79
CA PRO A 115 6.08 10.70 -10.22
C PRO A 115 6.98 9.72 -11.00
N GLY A 116 7.98 9.13 -10.35
CA GLY A 116 8.84 8.12 -10.96
C GLY A 116 8.10 6.82 -11.31
N ALA A 117 7.05 6.45 -10.56
CA ALA A 117 6.27 5.24 -10.81
C ALA A 117 5.35 5.45 -12.02
N ALA A 118 4.79 6.65 -12.14
CA ALA A 118 4.02 7.05 -13.31
C ALA A 118 4.89 7.03 -14.59
N LEU A 119 6.14 7.48 -14.51
CA LEU A 119 7.11 7.41 -15.61
C LEU A 119 7.44 5.95 -16.00
N LEU A 120 7.65 5.06 -15.02
CA LEU A 120 7.88 3.64 -15.28
C LEU A 120 6.66 2.93 -15.88
N GLY A 121 5.44 3.37 -15.52
CA GLY A 121 4.20 2.89 -16.14
C GLY A 121 4.08 3.30 -17.61
N LEU A 122 4.43 4.55 -17.92
CA LEU A 122 4.47 5.10 -19.28
C LEU A 122 5.43 4.33 -20.20
N LEU A 123 6.63 4.04 -19.71
CA LEU A 123 7.67 3.34 -20.48
C LEU A 123 7.36 1.88 -20.81
N LYS A 124 6.47 1.25 -20.03
CA LYS A 124 6.04 -0.13 -20.28
C LYS A 124 4.86 -0.23 -21.25
N THR A 125 4.19 0.89 -21.53
CA THR A 125 2.92 0.91 -22.26
C THR A 125 2.97 1.65 -23.58
N THR A 126 4.03 2.40 -23.87
CA THR A 126 4.15 3.17 -25.12
C THR A 126 5.22 2.63 -26.05
N ASP A 127 4.96 2.72 -27.36
CA ASP A 127 5.89 2.51 -28.48
C ASP A 127 6.86 3.71 -28.62
N VAL A 128 7.31 4.25 -27.48
CA VAL A 128 8.26 5.36 -27.43
C VAL A 128 9.63 4.78 -27.74
N ASP A 129 10.25 5.29 -28.80
CA ASP A 129 11.61 4.94 -29.17
C ASP A 129 12.54 5.12 -27.96
N PRO A 130 13.12 4.01 -27.43
CA PRO A 130 13.99 4.04 -26.27
C PRO A 130 15.15 5.02 -26.45
N GLN A 131 15.56 5.29 -27.69
CA GLN A 131 16.69 6.15 -27.99
C GLN A 131 16.41 7.63 -27.68
N HIS A 132 15.22 8.14 -27.99
CA HIS A 132 14.83 9.52 -27.66
C HIS A 132 14.70 9.76 -26.15
N LEU A 133 14.29 8.72 -25.42
CA LEU A 133 14.24 8.79 -23.96
C LEU A 133 15.64 8.73 -23.35
N VAL A 134 16.52 7.88 -23.88
CA VAL A 134 17.94 7.81 -23.48
C VAL A 134 18.62 9.16 -23.74
N ASP A 135 18.36 9.81 -24.86
CA ASP A 135 18.90 11.14 -25.17
C ASP A 135 18.39 12.21 -24.17
N ALA A 136 17.11 12.17 -23.79
CA ALA A 136 16.54 13.03 -22.75
C ALA A 136 17.09 12.74 -21.34
N LEU A 137 17.28 11.46 -21.00
CA LEU A 137 17.90 10.99 -19.75
C LEU A 137 19.39 11.34 -19.66
N MET A 138 20.08 11.33 -20.80
CA MET A 138 21.51 11.66 -20.92
C MET A 138 21.75 13.17 -20.89
N GLN A 139 20.83 13.97 -21.42
CA GLN A 139 20.89 15.44 -21.36
C GLN A 139 20.41 16.00 -20.01
N HIS A 140 19.55 15.28 -19.29
CA HIS A 140 19.03 15.70 -18.02
C HIS A 140 19.15 14.58 -16.99
N SER A 141 20.19 14.65 -16.15
CA SER A 141 20.43 13.76 -15.02
C SER A 141 19.41 13.88 -13.87
N ASP A 142 18.29 14.56 -14.12
CA ASP A 142 17.32 15.00 -13.14
C ASP A 142 15.94 14.47 -13.55
N LEU A 143 15.44 13.50 -12.79
CA LEU A 143 14.18 12.81 -13.06
C LEU A 143 12.99 13.79 -12.99
N GLU A 144 13.08 14.83 -12.15
CA GLU A 144 12.07 15.90 -12.10
C GLU A 144 12.04 16.68 -13.41
N LYS A 145 13.19 16.92 -14.04
CA LYS A 145 13.24 17.58 -15.35
C LYS A 145 12.67 16.72 -16.46
N ILE A 146 12.78 15.39 -16.38
CA ILE A 146 12.23 14.47 -17.38
C ILE A 146 10.72 14.36 -17.23
N VAL A 147 10.22 14.24 -16.00
CA VAL A 147 8.78 14.35 -15.71
C VAL A 147 8.31 15.72 -16.18
N HIS A 148 9.01 16.80 -15.83
CA HIS A 148 8.68 18.15 -16.27
C HIS A 148 8.64 18.24 -17.81
N LEU A 149 9.58 17.65 -18.55
CA LEU A 149 9.62 17.65 -20.01
C LEU A 149 8.47 16.86 -20.64
N LEU A 150 8.14 15.71 -20.07
CA LEU A 150 6.99 14.91 -20.49
C LEU A 150 5.69 15.64 -20.14
N THR A 151 5.59 16.27 -18.99
CA THR A 151 4.41 17.03 -18.55
C THR A 151 4.33 18.44 -19.16
N SER A 152 5.43 18.99 -19.67
CA SER A 152 5.48 20.31 -20.31
C SER A 152 5.06 20.27 -21.77
N SER A 153 4.95 19.07 -22.35
CA SER A 153 4.35 18.87 -23.65
C SER A 153 2.93 18.33 -23.48
N GLU A 154 1.98 18.87 -24.25
CA GLU A 154 0.60 18.42 -24.24
C GLU A 154 0.47 16.93 -24.65
N ARG A 155 1.34 16.48 -25.57
CA ARG A 155 1.44 15.07 -25.98
C ARG A 155 1.94 14.15 -24.86
N GLY A 156 2.98 14.54 -24.12
CA GLY A 156 3.48 13.75 -23.01
C GLY A 156 2.52 13.72 -21.82
N MET A 157 1.79 14.81 -21.54
CA MET A 157 0.68 14.80 -20.58
C MET A 157 -0.46 13.86 -21.00
N THR A 158 -0.83 13.88 -22.28
CA THR A 158 -1.89 13.02 -22.80
C THR A 158 -1.50 11.54 -22.71
N ALA A 159 -0.24 11.21 -23.03
CA ALA A 159 0.29 9.86 -22.86
C ALA A 159 0.29 9.43 -21.38
N ALA A 160 0.76 10.30 -20.48
CA ALA A 160 0.77 10.07 -19.03
C ALA A 160 -0.62 9.76 -18.47
N GLN A 161 -1.60 10.59 -18.83
CA GLN A 161 -3.00 10.40 -18.43
C GLN A 161 -3.56 9.08 -18.99
N SER A 162 -3.24 8.74 -20.24
CA SER A 162 -3.70 7.50 -20.87
C SER A 162 -3.12 6.26 -20.18
N ALA A 163 -1.84 6.28 -19.79
CA ALA A 163 -1.22 5.17 -19.06
C ALA A 163 -1.83 4.98 -17.66
N ILE A 164 -1.99 6.08 -16.90
CA ILE A 164 -2.66 6.03 -15.58
C ILE A 164 -4.08 5.48 -15.71
N LEU A 165 -4.82 5.94 -16.72
CA LEU A 165 -6.19 5.50 -16.97
C LEU A 165 -6.27 4.01 -17.30
N GLU A 166 -5.33 3.50 -18.11
CA GLU A 166 -5.27 2.08 -18.46
C GLU A 166 -4.92 1.21 -17.24
N ASP A 167 -4.02 1.67 -16.37
CA ASP A 167 -3.69 0.97 -15.13
C ASP A 167 -4.88 0.96 -14.15
N ARG A 168 -5.60 2.08 -14.03
CA ARG A 168 -6.87 2.16 -13.27
C ARG A 168 -7.90 1.18 -13.81
N ARG A 169 -8.05 1.08 -15.14
CA ARG A 169 -8.97 0.16 -15.79
C ARG A 169 -8.61 -1.30 -15.50
N LYS A 170 -7.32 -1.66 -15.59
CA LYS A 170 -6.83 -3.02 -15.26
C LYS A 170 -7.08 -3.35 -13.80
N LEU A 171 -6.85 -2.41 -12.89
CA LEU A 171 -7.11 -2.60 -11.46
C LEU A 171 -8.59 -2.86 -11.20
N VAL A 172 -9.49 -2.06 -11.79
CA VAL A 172 -10.94 -2.24 -11.60
C VAL A 172 -11.45 -3.52 -12.24
N ALA A 173 -10.92 -3.93 -13.39
CA ALA A 173 -11.23 -5.22 -14.00
C ALA A 173 -10.83 -6.39 -13.08
N ARG A 174 -9.61 -6.36 -12.51
CA ARG A 174 -9.17 -7.36 -11.52
C ARG A 174 -10.02 -7.33 -10.27
N LEU A 175 -10.42 -6.15 -9.81
CA LEU A 175 -11.28 -6.02 -8.63
C LEU A 175 -12.64 -6.63 -8.88
N ARG A 176 -13.24 -6.41 -10.07
CA ARG A 176 -14.47 -7.08 -10.49
C ARG A 176 -14.32 -8.59 -10.46
N GLU A 177 -13.33 -9.13 -11.16
CA GLU A 177 -13.08 -10.58 -11.21
C GLU A 177 -12.93 -11.17 -9.81
N LEU A 178 -12.24 -10.46 -8.92
CA LEU A 178 -12.05 -10.87 -7.55
C LEU A 178 -13.37 -10.86 -6.76
N VAL A 179 -14.16 -9.79 -6.81
CA VAL A 179 -15.39 -9.69 -6.00
C VAL A 179 -16.55 -10.53 -6.54
N ASP A 180 -16.55 -10.85 -7.83
CA ASP A 180 -17.52 -11.78 -8.45
C ASP A 180 -17.22 -13.25 -8.09
N ASN A 181 -16.00 -13.55 -7.64
CA ASN A 181 -15.63 -14.88 -7.16
C ASN A 181 -16.08 -15.06 -5.70
N ALA A 182 -17.07 -15.93 -5.50
CA ALA A 182 -17.63 -16.22 -4.17
C ALA A 182 -16.62 -16.82 -3.16
N ARG A 183 -15.43 -17.24 -3.59
CA ARG A 183 -14.35 -17.73 -2.69
C ARG A 183 -13.39 -16.65 -2.22
N SER A 184 -13.49 -15.44 -2.76
CA SER A 184 -12.57 -14.35 -2.43
C SER A 184 -12.76 -13.92 -0.98
N THR A 185 -11.64 -13.60 -0.33
CA THR A 185 -11.61 -13.16 1.07
C THR A 185 -11.47 -11.64 1.16
N GLU A 186 -11.76 -11.11 2.34
CA GLU A 186 -11.49 -9.70 2.68
C GLU A 186 -10.02 -9.33 2.45
N THR A 187 -9.10 -10.19 2.91
CA THR A 187 -7.65 -9.99 2.75
C THR A 187 -7.22 -9.93 1.28
N ASP A 188 -7.84 -10.74 0.41
CA ASP A 188 -7.54 -10.69 -1.02
C ASP A 188 -7.94 -9.35 -1.63
N VAL A 189 -9.12 -8.84 -1.24
CA VAL A 189 -9.61 -7.55 -1.72
C VAL A 189 -8.79 -6.40 -1.16
N GLN A 190 -8.48 -6.42 0.13
CA GLN A 190 -7.61 -5.42 0.77
C GLN A 190 -6.22 -5.37 0.11
N ARG A 191 -5.63 -6.54 -0.21
CA ARG A 191 -4.35 -6.64 -0.91
C ARG A 191 -4.41 -6.05 -2.33
N LEU A 192 -5.51 -6.27 -3.05
CA LEU A 192 -5.68 -5.75 -4.40
C LEU A 192 -5.94 -4.24 -4.42
N ILE A 193 -6.77 -3.74 -3.50
CA ILE A 193 -7.09 -2.32 -3.39
C ILE A 193 -5.85 -1.52 -3.01
N GLY A 194 -5.04 -1.98 -2.05
CA GLY A 194 -3.79 -1.31 -1.66
C GLY A 194 -3.98 0.20 -1.39
N SER A 195 -3.23 1.05 -2.08
CA SER A 195 -3.31 2.52 -2.00
C SER A 195 -4.31 3.14 -2.99
N ALA A 196 -5.14 2.35 -3.69
CA ALA A 196 -6.05 2.84 -4.73
C ALA A 196 -7.29 3.59 -4.18
N TYR A 197 -7.09 4.64 -3.37
CA TYR A 197 -8.14 5.44 -2.73
C TYR A 197 -9.19 6.00 -3.71
N TRP A 198 -8.79 6.24 -4.96
CA TRP A 198 -9.65 6.80 -6.00
C TRP A 198 -10.86 5.90 -6.34
N ILE A 199 -10.83 4.61 -6.02
CA ILE A 199 -11.98 3.70 -6.21
C ILE A 199 -13.19 4.10 -5.37
N PHE A 200 -12.97 4.83 -4.27
CA PHE A 200 -14.01 5.35 -3.40
C PHE A 200 -14.57 6.71 -3.86
N GLY A 201 -14.01 7.27 -4.94
CA GLY A 201 -14.47 8.51 -5.59
C GLY A 201 -13.45 9.64 -5.54
N GLY A 202 -13.64 10.65 -6.40
CA GLY A 202 -12.68 11.75 -6.60
C GLY A 202 -12.57 12.78 -5.47
N ARG A 203 -13.27 12.60 -4.35
CA ARG A 203 -13.17 13.50 -3.18
C ARG A 203 -11.95 13.23 -2.30
N TYR A 204 -11.30 12.09 -2.51
CA TYR A 204 -10.15 11.64 -1.73
C TYR A 204 -8.86 11.91 -2.50
N MET A 205 -7.86 12.41 -1.80
CA MET A 205 -6.54 12.74 -2.35
C MET A 205 -5.46 11.74 -1.96
N GLY A 206 -5.77 10.80 -1.06
CA GLY A 206 -4.77 9.87 -0.55
C GLY A 206 -5.32 8.91 0.49
N VAL A 207 -4.41 8.06 0.97
CA VAL A 207 -4.56 7.29 2.20
C VAL A 207 -3.68 7.94 3.26
N ALA A 208 -4.17 8.08 4.50
CA ALA A 208 -3.37 8.58 5.61
C ALA A 208 -2.16 7.66 5.82
N SER A 209 -1.03 8.24 6.19
CA SER A 209 0.26 7.53 6.29
C SER A 209 0.31 6.42 7.35
N ARG A 210 -0.70 6.35 8.22
CA ARG A 210 -0.85 5.33 9.27
C ARG A 210 -2.23 4.70 9.22
N ARG A 211 -2.28 3.36 9.33
CA ARG A 211 -3.51 2.56 9.48
C ARG A 211 -4.03 2.57 10.92
N ALA A 212 -3.12 2.53 11.89
CA ALA A 212 -3.40 2.78 13.30
C ALA A 212 -3.42 4.29 13.53
N LEU A 213 -4.60 4.89 13.32
CA LEU A 213 -4.77 6.31 13.56
C LEU A 213 -4.96 6.58 15.04
N THR A 214 -5.68 5.73 15.76
CA THR A 214 -5.72 5.70 17.23
C THR A 214 -4.69 4.70 17.77
N MET A 215 -4.31 4.82 19.06
CA MET A 215 -3.34 3.91 19.69
C MET A 215 -3.82 2.45 19.83
N LEU A 216 -5.10 2.15 19.56
CA LEU A 216 -5.73 0.88 19.92
C LEU A 216 -6.46 0.17 18.78
N ASP A 217 -6.72 0.82 17.64
CA ASP A 217 -7.49 0.22 16.55
C ASP A 217 -6.83 0.46 15.18
N GLU A 218 -6.59 -0.63 14.44
CA GLU A 218 -6.15 -0.58 13.05
C GLU A 218 -7.37 -0.46 12.15
N THR A 219 -7.46 0.64 11.39
CA THR A 219 -8.50 0.81 10.36
C THR A 219 -8.02 0.26 9.02
N ASP A 220 -8.90 -0.36 8.24
CA ASP A 220 -8.48 -1.02 6.99
C ASP A 220 -7.93 -0.02 5.97
N ILE A 221 -8.66 1.07 5.71
CA ILE A 221 -8.23 2.12 4.78
C ILE A 221 -8.67 3.51 5.29
N PRO A 222 -7.75 4.31 5.84
CA PRO A 222 -8.02 5.70 6.21
C PRO A 222 -7.85 6.63 5.01
N LEU A 223 -8.95 7.02 4.36
CA LEU A 223 -8.94 7.95 3.23
C LEU A 223 -8.82 9.40 3.70
N LEU A 224 -8.06 10.21 2.97
CA LEU A 224 -7.89 11.63 3.22
C LEU A 224 -8.65 12.46 2.19
N GLY A 225 -9.57 13.30 2.66
CA GLY A 225 -10.25 14.31 1.85
C GLY A 225 -9.33 15.48 1.50
N ALA A 226 -9.70 16.23 0.45
CA ALA A 226 -8.91 17.40 0.01
C ALA A 226 -8.83 18.54 1.04
N ASP A 227 -9.79 18.57 1.95
CA ASP A 227 -9.88 19.49 3.08
C ASP A 227 -9.14 19.00 4.33
N GLY A 228 -8.49 17.84 4.27
CA GLY A 228 -7.84 17.20 5.40
C GLY A 228 -8.77 16.33 6.25
N THR A 229 -10.07 16.26 5.92
CA THR A 229 -11.04 15.43 6.63
C THR A 229 -10.70 13.94 6.46
N LEU A 230 -10.73 13.20 7.56
CA LEU A 230 -10.54 11.76 7.53
C LEU A 230 -11.85 11.00 7.21
N HIS A 231 -11.74 9.98 6.36
CA HIS A 231 -12.82 9.03 6.09
C HIS A 231 -12.31 7.60 6.23
N ILE A 232 -12.90 6.83 7.14
CA ILE A 232 -12.53 5.44 7.40
C ILE A 232 -13.30 4.52 6.47
N VAL A 233 -12.61 3.57 5.84
CA VAL A 233 -13.27 2.44 5.18
C VAL A 233 -13.04 1.19 6.01
N GLU A 234 -14.14 0.51 6.34
CA GLU A 234 -14.15 -0.82 6.95
C GLU A 234 -14.49 -1.82 5.85
N LEU A 235 -13.59 -2.77 5.60
CA LEU A 235 -13.82 -3.83 4.62
C LEU A 235 -14.35 -5.08 5.33
N LYS A 236 -15.31 -5.74 4.69
CA LYS A 236 -15.69 -7.11 5.01
C LYS A 236 -15.62 -7.96 3.75
N GLY A 237 -15.63 -9.28 3.90
CA GLY A 237 -15.55 -10.18 2.74
C GLY A 237 -16.68 -9.96 1.69
N PRO A 238 -16.44 -10.28 0.40
CA PRO A 238 -17.45 -10.15 -0.65
C PRO A 238 -18.56 -11.21 -0.58
N SER A 239 -18.36 -12.27 0.20
CA SER A 239 -19.26 -13.42 0.28
C SER A 239 -19.87 -13.57 1.67
N ILE A 240 -20.93 -12.81 1.93
CA ILE A 240 -21.62 -12.81 3.24
C ILE A 240 -22.94 -13.56 3.13
N LYS A 241 -23.06 -14.64 3.90
CA LYS A 241 -24.33 -15.36 4.03
C LYS A 241 -25.33 -14.50 4.79
N GLY A 242 -26.53 -14.34 4.22
CA GLY A 242 -27.59 -13.56 4.86
C GLY A 242 -27.28 -12.07 4.94
N LEU A 243 -26.61 -11.50 3.92
CA LEU A 243 -26.36 -10.05 3.80
C LEU A 243 -27.65 -9.24 4.07
N ILE A 244 -28.76 -9.73 3.54
CA ILE A 244 -30.13 -9.36 3.94
C ILE A 244 -30.91 -10.63 4.30
N LYS A 245 -31.99 -10.47 5.07
CA LYS A 245 -32.93 -11.54 5.37
C LYS A 245 -34.37 -11.03 5.38
N SER A 246 -35.31 -11.90 5.04
CA SER A 246 -36.73 -11.61 5.18
C SER A 246 -37.11 -11.70 6.65
N TYR A 247 -37.88 -10.71 7.11
CA TYR A 247 -38.47 -10.70 8.44
C TYR A 247 -39.92 -10.23 8.33
N ARG A 248 -40.85 -11.17 8.52
CA ARG A 248 -42.28 -10.98 8.22
C ARG A 248 -42.46 -10.56 6.75
N ASN A 249 -42.97 -9.35 6.51
CA ASN A 249 -43.22 -8.81 5.16
C ASN A 249 -42.18 -7.76 4.73
N HIS A 250 -41.03 -7.70 5.41
CA HIS A 250 -40.00 -6.70 5.17
C HIS A 250 -38.60 -7.33 5.04
N TRP A 251 -37.74 -6.64 4.31
CA TRP A 251 -36.33 -6.99 4.20
C TRP A 251 -35.52 -6.20 5.23
N ILE A 252 -34.69 -6.90 5.99
CA ILE A 252 -33.77 -6.29 6.97
C ILE A 252 -32.35 -6.75 6.70
N VAL A 253 -31.38 -6.00 7.22
CA VAL A 253 -29.97 -6.36 7.11
C VAL A 253 -29.63 -7.59 7.96
N GLY A 254 -28.62 -8.33 7.53
CA GLY A 254 -28.03 -9.43 8.30
C GLY A 254 -27.25 -8.96 9.53
N SER A 255 -26.90 -9.89 10.42
CA SER A 255 -26.08 -9.58 11.60
C SER A 255 -24.70 -9.07 11.21
N ALA A 256 -24.06 -9.66 10.20
CA ALA A 256 -22.74 -9.22 9.73
C ALA A 256 -22.70 -7.75 9.29
N VAL A 257 -23.79 -7.25 8.67
CA VAL A 257 -23.91 -5.83 8.30
C VAL A 257 -24.03 -4.97 9.55
N HIS A 258 -24.83 -5.40 10.53
CA HIS A 258 -25.00 -4.67 11.79
C HIS A 258 -23.69 -4.62 12.58
N GLU A 259 -22.98 -5.73 12.70
CA GLU A 259 -21.70 -5.86 13.39
C GLU A 259 -20.62 -4.97 12.76
N ALA A 260 -20.46 -5.02 11.43
CA ALA A 260 -19.51 -4.16 10.72
C ALA A 260 -19.85 -2.67 10.87
N THR A 261 -21.14 -2.34 10.86
CA THR A 261 -21.60 -0.96 11.10
C THR A 261 -21.33 -0.52 12.53
N ALA A 262 -21.56 -1.39 13.53
CA ALA A 262 -21.25 -1.12 14.93
C ALA A 262 -19.73 -0.97 15.17
N GLN A 263 -18.91 -1.75 14.47
CA GLN A 263 -17.45 -1.60 14.47
C GLN A 263 -17.04 -0.20 13.97
N ALA A 264 -17.58 0.23 12.82
CA ALA A 264 -17.36 1.58 12.30
C ALA A 264 -17.85 2.68 13.27
N MET A 265 -18.99 2.48 13.95
CA MET A 265 -19.46 3.39 15.00
C MET A 265 -18.46 3.50 16.15
N SER A 266 -17.85 2.39 16.56
CA SER A 266 -16.84 2.38 17.62
C SER A 266 -15.64 3.24 17.23
N TYR A 267 -15.15 3.13 15.99
CA TYR A 267 -14.05 3.97 15.50
C TYR A 267 -14.42 5.45 15.49
N LEU A 268 -15.62 5.79 14.99
CA LEU A 268 -16.07 7.18 14.99
C LEU A 268 -16.16 7.74 16.41
N ARG A 269 -16.65 6.96 17.38
CA ARG A 269 -16.68 7.38 18.79
C ARG A 269 -15.27 7.63 19.33
N SER A 270 -14.33 6.70 19.12
CA SER A 270 -12.94 6.87 19.57
C SER A 270 -12.31 8.14 18.97
N MET A 271 -12.59 8.43 17.70
CA MET A 271 -12.15 9.66 17.03
C MET A 271 -12.86 10.91 17.56
N ASP A 272 -14.14 10.86 17.91
CA ASP A 272 -14.82 12.01 18.51
C ASP A 272 -14.25 12.34 19.90
N GLU A 273 -13.90 11.31 20.68
CA GLU A 273 -13.35 11.45 22.03
C GLU A 273 -11.90 11.99 22.03
N GLN A 274 -11.09 11.59 21.06
CA GLN A 274 -9.64 11.85 21.05
C GLN A 274 -9.17 12.77 19.90
N GLY A 275 -10.02 13.00 18.90
CA GLY A 275 -9.64 13.53 17.59
C GLY A 275 -9.02 14.92 17.63
N VAL A 276 -9.46 15.81 18.52
CA VAL A 276 -8.85 17.15 18.67
C VAL A 276 -7.40 17.06 19.13
N VAL A 277 -7.14 16.23 20.14
CA VAL A 277 -5.79 16.01 20.69
C VAL A 277 -4.92 15.37 19.62
N MET A 278 -5.42 14.32 18.97
CA MET A 278 -4.69 13.60 17.92
C MET A 278 -4.37 14.49 16.72
N SER A 279 -5.32 15.28 16.23
CA SER A 279 -5.11 16.24 15.14
C SER A 279 -3.99 17.23 15.49
N GLY A 280 -3.93 17.67 16.76
CA GLY A 280 -2.85 18.49 17.30
C GLY A 280 -1.49 17.79 17.28
N THR A 281 -1.43 16.55 17.75
CA THR A 281 -0.24 15.70 17.75
C THR A 281 0.29 15.47 16.33
N PHE A 282 -0.56 15.00 15.40
CA PHE A 282 -0.16 14.76 13.99
C PHE A 282 0.39 16.02 13.34
N ARG A 283 -0.22 17.17 13.58
CA ARG A 283 0.24 18.45 13.04
C ARG A 283 1.58 18.88 13.63
N THR A 284 1.74 18.76 14.95
CA THR A 284 2.88 19.35 15.67
C THR A 284 4.11 18.45 15.62
N GLU A 285 3.92 17.14 15.75
CA GLU A 285 5.01 16.17 15.84
C GLU A 285 5.38 15.58 14.48
N LEU A 286 4.41 15.45 13.56
CA LEU A 286 4.60 14.74 12.29
C LEU A 286 4.44 15.65 11.06
N GLY A 287 4.07 16.93 11.25
CA GLY A 287 3.82 17.86 10.15
C GLY A 287 2.62 17.46 9.26
N GLN A 288 1.73 16.61 9.76
CA GLN A 288 0.59 16.09 9.00
C GLN A 288 -0.71 16.78 9.41
N HIS A 289 -1.48 17.23 8.43
CA HIS A 289 -2.74 17.93 8.65
C HIS A 289 -3.92 16.97 8.46
N TYR A 290 -4.37 16.38 9.57
CA TYR A 290 -5.59 15.58 9.62
C TYR A 290 -6.64 16.30 10.45
N ASP A 291 -7.84 16.46 9.90
CA ASP A 291 -9.01 16.88 10.67
C ASP A 291 -9.79 15.65 11.12
N MET A 292 -9.58 15.28 12.39
CA MET A 292 -10.28 14.18 13.04
C MET A 292 -11.49 14.65 13.85
N SER A 293 -11.85 15.94 13.80
CA SER A 293 -13.02 16.47 14.53
C SER A 293 -14.35 16.03 13.91
N ARG A 294 -14.33 15.57 12.65
CA ARG A 294 -15.52 15.11 11.93
C ARG A 294 -15.21 13.98 10.95
N VAL A 295 -14.90 12.81 11.51
CA VAL A 295 -14.60 11.60 10.72
C VAL A 295 -15.89 10.98 10.16
N PHE A 296 -15.83 10.50 8.92
CA PHE A 296 -16.88 9.70 8.27
C PHE A 296 -16.43 8.24 8.13
N ALA A 297 -17.38 7.32 7.96
CA ALA A 297 -17.06 5.92 7.68
C ALA A 297 -17.87 5.34 6.52
N THR A 298 -17.29 4.38 5.81
CA THR A 298 -17.99 3.54 4.84
C THR A 298 -17.64 2.08 5.07
N VAL A 299 -18.66 1.27 5.29
CA VAL A 299 -18.52 -0.18 5.34
C VAL A 299 -18.72 -0.71 3.91
N VAL A 300 -17.75 -1.45 3.40
CA VAL A 300 -17.88 -2.22 2.16
C VAL A 300 -18.05 -3.68 2.50
N ILE A 301 -19.23 -4.23 2.25
CA ILE A 301 -19.57 -5.58 2.70
C ILE A 301 -20.44 -6.31 1.69
N GLY A 302 -20.03 -7.54 1.37
CA GLY A 302 -20.80 -8.44 0.51
C GLY A 302 -20.92 -7.98 -0.94
N HIS A 303 -21.34 -8.91 -1.79
CA HIS A 303 -21.73 -8.67 -3.16
C HIS A 303 -23.23 -8.92 -3.29
N SER A 304 -23.96 -8.04 -4.00
CA SER A 304 -25.42 -8.06 -4.03
C SER A 304 -26.03 -9.36 -4.58
N ASP A 305 -25.27 -10.12 -5.38
CA ASP A 305 -25.72 -11.40 -5.94
C ASP A 305 -25.26 -12.62 -5.12
N HIS A 306 -24.29 -12.47 -4.22
CA HIS A 306 -23.80 -13.59 -3.41
C HIS A 306 -24.79 -13.92 -2.30
N TYR A 307 -25.25 -15.19 -2.24
CA TYR A 307 -26.22 -15.66 -1.26
C TYR A 307 -27.49 -14.81 -1.17
N ARG A 308 -27.85 -14.10 -2.25
CA ARG A 308 -29.07 -13.31 -2.32
C ARG A 308 -30.28 -14.26 -2.19
N PRO A 309 -31.28 -13.93 -1.33
CA PRO A 309 -32.54 -14.67 -1.31
C PRO A 309 -33.17 -14.72 -2.70
N ALA A 310 -33.74 -15.87 -3.07
CA ALA A 310 -34.26 -16.09 -4.44
C ALA A 310 -35.40 -15.11 -4.79
N GLU A 311 -36.19 -14.75 -3.78
CA GLU A 311 -37.31 -13.81 -3.84
C GLU A 311 -36.89 -12.33 -3.80
N ALA A 312 -35.61 -12.03 -3.60
CA ALA A 312 -35.09 -10.66 -3.55
C ALA A 312 -34.39 -10.30 -4.87
N GLU A 313 -34.84 -9.22 -5.51
CA GLU A 313 -34.11 -8.61 -6.62
C GLU A 313 -32.87 -7.86 -6.12
N ARG A 314 -31.92 -7.58 -7.02
CA ARG A 314 -30.68 -6.85 -6.68
C ARG A 314 -30.95 -5.48 -6.06
N ASP A 315 -31.96 -4.78 -6.59
CA ASP A 315 -32.36 -3.46 -6.10
C ASP A 315 -32.95 -3.51 -4.67
N VAL A 316 -33.49 -4.65 -4.26
CA VAL A 316 -33.96 -4.85 -2.89
C VAL A 316 -32.78 -4.82 -1.92
N VAL A 317 -31.68 -5.51 -2.23
CA VAL A 317 -30.45 -5.48 -1.41
C VAL A 317 -29.96 -4.06 -1.22
N ALA A 318 -29.80 -3.33 -2.33
CA ALA A 318 -29.33 -1.94 -2.31
C ALA A 318 -30.29 -1.00 -1.55
N ARG A 319 -31.60 -1.24 -1.62
CA ARG A 319 -32.60 -0.44 -0.90
C ARG A 319 -32.59 -0.74 0.60
N THR A 320 -32.52 -2.01 0.98
CA THR A 320 -32.46 -2.44 2.39
C THR A 320 -31.23 -1.88 3.09
N LEU A 321 -30.05 -1.94 2.45
CA LEU A 321 -28.83 -1.35 3.01
C LEU A 321 -28.95 0.17 3.14
N ARG A 322 -29.46 0.87 2.11
CA ARG A 322 -29.68 2.32 2.17
C ARG A 322 -30.68 2.74 3.25
N GLN A 323 -31.78 2.00 3.42
CA GLN A 323 -32.76 2.25 4.47
C GLN A 323 -32.15 2.04 5.86
N TYR A 324 -31.34 1.00 6.02
CA TYR A 324 -30.64 0.72 7.27
C TYR A 324 -29.70 1.87 7.68
N THR A 325 -28.95 2.44 6.72
CA THR A 325 -28.02 3.54 7.00
C THR A 325 -28.66 4.93 6.95
N ALA A 326 -29.93 5.07 6.55
CA ALA A 326 -30.58 6.36 6.40
C ALA A 326 -30.64 7.16 7.72
N GLY A 327 -30.67 6.48 8.86
CA GLY A 327 -30.61 7.10 10.19
C GLY A 327 -29.20 7.37 10.71
N LEU A 328 -28.16 6.96 9.99
CA LEU A 328 -26.76 7.07 10.41
C LEU A 328 -26.10 8.26 9.71
N SER A 329 -25.83 9.33 10.46
CA SER A 329 -25.38 10.61 9.89
C SER A 329 -23.98 10.58 9.27
N ARG A 330 -23.13 9.63 9.65
CA ARG A 330 -21.71 9.57 9.25
C ARG A 330 -21.25 8.20 8.73
N ILE A 331 -22.15 7.22 8.62
CA ILE A 331 -21.79 5.86 8.22
C ILE A 331 -22.62 5.45 7.01
N GLY A 332 -21.93 5.15 5.91
CA GLY A 332 -22.51 4.50 4.74
C GLY A 332 -22.21 3.01 4.72
N VAL A 333 -23.11 2.22 4.11
CA VAL A 333 -22.88 0.80 3.82
C VAL A 333 -23.12 0.59 2.34
N ILE A 334 -22.13 0.02 1.65
CA ILE A 334 -22.21 -0.32 0.23
C ILE A 334 -21.73 -1.75 0.00
N THR A 335 -22.17 -2.34 -1.10
CA THR A 335 -21.69 -3.65 -1.58
C THR A 335 -20.51 -3.47 -2.53
N TYR A 336 -19.73 -4.53 -2.74
CA TYR A 336 -18.61 -4.51 -3.67
C TYR A 336 -19.01 -4.22 -5.11
N ASP A 337 -20.17 -4.71 -5.58
CA ASP A 337 -20.64 -4.40 -6.92
C ASP A 337 -21.00 -2.92 -7.09
N GLN A 338 -21.48 -2.28 -6.03
CA GLN A 338 -21.70 -0.83 -6.03
C GLN A 338 -20.39 -0.05 -6.03
N LEU A 339 -19.39 -0.50 -5.28
CA LEU A 339 -18.05 0.10 -5.26
C LEU A 339 -17.40 0.00 -6.65
N VAL A 340 -17.30 -1.23 -7.19
CA VAL A 340 -16.75 -1.50 -8.53
C VAL A 340 -17.51 -0.72 -9.59
N GLY A 341 -18.85 -0.76 -9.58
CA GLY A 341 -19.66 0.00 -10.53
C GLY A 341 -19.41 1.51 -10.46
N SER A 342 -19.11 2.05 -9.28
CA SER A 342 -18.78 3.47 -9.11
C SER A 342 -17.38 3.78 -9.64
N ALA A 343 -16.39 2.95 -9.33
CA ALA A 343 -15.03 3.08 -9.84
C ALA A 343 -14.98 3.01 -11.37
N GLU A 344 -15.75 2.10 -11.99
CA GLU A 344 -15.85 2.02 -13.45
C GLU A 344 -16.46 3.24 -14.11
N ARG A 345 -17.53 3.78 -13.54
CA ARG A 345 -18.11 5.03 -14.03
C ARG A 345 -17.10 6.17 -13.97
N SER A 346 -16.32 6.24 -12.89
CA SER A 346 -15.23 7.22 -12.76
C SER A 346 -14.17 7.07 -13.85
N VAL A 347 -13.69 5.84 -14.10
CA VAL A 347 -12.70 5.56 -15.15
C VAL A 347 -13.25 5.86 -16.54
N ASN A 348 -14.50 5.51 -16.82
CA ASN A 348 -15.14 5.81 -18.11
C ASN A 348 -15.30 7.32 -18.34
N PHE A 349 -15.66 8.07 -17.28
CA PHE A 349 -15.75 9.52 -17.33
C PHE A 349 -14.38 10.17 -17.62
N ASP A 350 -13.32 9.73 -16.93
CA ASP A 350 -11.95 10.20 -17.20
C ASP A 350 -11.55 9.94 -18.66
N ARG A 351 -11.94 8.77 -19.22
CA ARG A 351 -11.66 8.41 -20.62
C ARG A 351 -12.35 9.35 -21.61
N GLU A 352 -13.61 9.65 -21.39
CA GLU A 352 -14.38 10.57 -22.24
C GLU A 352 -13.80 11.99 -22.20
N ALA A 353 -13.37 12.44 -21.02
CA ALA A 353 -12.68 13.71 -20.86
C ALA A 353 -11.34 13.75 -21.62
N THR A 354 -10.51 12.69 -21.54
CA THR A 354 -9.25 12.61 -22.29
C THR A 354 -9.47 12.57 -23.81
N ARG A 355 -10.46 11.81 -24.29
CA ARG A 355 -10.80 11.77 -25.73
C ARG A 355 -11.26 13.11 -26.27
N THR A 356 -12.12 13.80 -25.53
CA THR A 356 -12.67 15.11 -25.93
C THR A 356 -11.55 16.15 -26.07
N ARG A 357 -10.57 16.13 -25.15
CA ARG A 357 -9.38 17.01 -25.22
C ARG A 357 -8.50 16.70 -26.42
N ALA A 358 -8.27 15.42 -26.73
CA ALA A 358 -7.50 15.02 -27.91
C ALA A 358 -8.20 15.44 -29.22
N SER A 359 -9.52 15.24 -29.34
CA SER A 359 -10.28 15.59 -30.55
C SER A 359 -10.42 17.10 -30.79
N ALA A 360 -10.45 17.91 -29.74
CA ALA A 360 -10.51 19.38 -29.88
C ALA A 360 -9.19 19.97 -30.41
N HIS A 361 -8.09 19.23 -30.29
CA HIS A 361 -6.77 19.66 -30.76
C HIS A 361 -6.56 19.33 -32.24
N ASP A 362 -7.03 18.18 -32.71
CA ASP A 362 -6.93 17.77 -34.13
C ASP A 362 -7.76 18.63 -35.09
N ILE A 363 -8.66 19.48 -34.58
CA ILE A 363 -9.49 20.41 -35.38
C ILE A 363 -8.81 21.79 -35.52
N ASN A 364 -7.76 22.09 -34.73
CA ASN A 364 -7.05 23.37 -34.74
C ASN A 364 -5.65 23.32 -35.40
N LEU A 365 -5.35 22.23 -36.11
CA LEU A 365 -4.20 22.07 -37.01
C LEU A 365 -4.71 21.97 -38.45
#